data_AF-A0A8H3QET5-F1
#
_entry.id   AF-A0A8H3QET5-F1
#
_cell.length_a   1.000
_cell.length_b   1.000
_cell.length_c   1.000
_cell.angle_alpha   90.00
_cell.angle_beta   90.00
_cell.angle_gamma   90.00
#
_symmetry.space_group_name_H-M   'P 1'
#
loop_
_entity.id
_entity.type
_entity.pdbx_description
1 polymer ?
#
loop_
_entity_poly.entity_id
_entity_poly.type
_entity_poly.pdbx_seq_one_letter_code
_entity_poly.pdbx_strand_id
1 'polypeptide(L)'
;MHIYGAADELLLQEVVDYLQKYLIEHKSEWMEQHFELIHQAIFRSNSLLLLQQFCTDFIVKSPEKIFKSLDFTSLPEKGSRDGYTPKVFHELCDETSHTVTFIKIKGKDEIIGGYNPLIWKSSAGFNRYKKTKESFIFSFKNNNAKDGIIINIEDTDRALWYNPSAGPFFVQDIIVYADNSLNYDDVRNFLVE
;
A
#
# COMPACT_ATOMS: atom_id res chain seq x y z
N MET A 1 -12.24 -27.57 29.29
CA MET A 1 -11.13 -26.96 28.53
C MET A 1 -11.54 -25.59 27.96
N HIS A 2 -12.13 -24.69 28.77
CA HIS A 2 -12.72 -23.44 28.25
C HIS A 2 -12.32 -22.18 29.02
N ILE A 3 -11.99 -22.26 30.31
CA ILE A 3 -11.65 -21.08 31.13
C ILE A 3 -10.14 -20.81 31.13
N TYR A 4 -9.31 -21.85 31.30
CA TYR A 4 -7.85 -21.72 31.30
C TYR A 4 -7.29 -21.21 29.96
N GLY A 5 -7.77 -21.74 28.84
CA GLY A 5 -7.34 -21.28 27.51
C GLY A 5 -7.71 -19.81 27.24
N ALA A 6 -8.89 -19.37 27.70
CA ALA A 6 -9.33 -17.98 27.55
C ALA A 6 -8.52 -17.02 28.46
N ALA A 7 -8.15 -17.45 29.67
CA ALA A 7 -7.30 -16.67 30.57
C ALA A 7 -5.88 -16.51 30.01
N ASP A 8 -5.30 -17.59 29.45
CA ASP A 8 -3.97 -17.53 28.83
C ASP A 8 -3.98 -16.62 27.58
N GLU A 9 -5.01 -16.70 26.74
CA GLU A 9 -5.17 -15.82 25.58
C GLU A 9 -5.29 -14.34 25.99
N LEU A 10 -6.06 -14.04 27.03
CA LEU A 10 -6.22 -12.68 27.53
C LEU A 10 -4.89 -12.11 28.08
N LEU A 11 -4.17 -12.89 28.88
CA LEU A 11 -2.87 -12.49 29.41
C LEU A 11 -1.85 -12.24 28.30
N LEU A 12 -1.86 -13.07 27.25
CA LEU A 12 -1.01 -12.86 26.08
C LEU A 12 -1.38 -11.57 25.34
N GLN A 13 -2.68 -11.27 25.19
CA GLN A 13 -3.12 -10.03 24.54
C GLN A 13 -2.71 -8.79 25.34
N GLU A 14 -2.82 -8.80 26.67
CA GLU A 14 -2.37 -7.70 27.52
C GLU A 14 -0.86 -7.42 27.38
N VAL A 15 -0.05 -8.48 27.30
CA VAL A 15 1.40 -8.37 27.06
C VAL A 15 1.67 -7.80 25.66
N VAL A 16 0.96 -8.27 24.64
CA VAL A 16 1.08 -7.75 23.27
C VAL A 16 0.72 -6.26 23.22
N ASP A 17 -0.38 -5.85 23.86
CA ASP A 17 -0.81 -4.45 23.91
C ASP A 17 0.19 -3.56 24.66
N TYR A 18 0.75 -4.05 25.77
CA TYR A 18 1.81 -3.35 26.51
C TYR A 18 3.05 -3.13 25.64
N LEU A 19 3.52 -4.18 24.94
CA LEU A 19 4.70 -4.09 24.07
C LEU A 19 4.48 -3.14 22.90
N GLN A 20 3.30 -3.16 22.27
CA GLN A 20 2.96 -2.22 21.21
C GLN A 20 3.03 -0.77 21.69
N LYS A 21 2.43 -0.46 22.84
CA LYS A 21 2.48 0.88 23.45
C LYS A 21 3.91 1.30 23.75
N TYR A 22 4.69 0.42 24.37
CA TYR A 22 6.10 0.67 24.68
C TYR A 22 6.90 1.01 23.42
N LEU A 23 6.72 0.26 22.33
CA LEU A 23 7.40 0.51 21.06
C LEU A 23 6.98 1.87 20.47
N ILE A 24 5.69 2.20 20.48
CA ILE A 24 5.20 3.49 19.98
C ILE A 24 5.74 4.66 20.81
N GLU A 25 5.74 4.55 22.14
CA GLU A 25 6.16 5.62 23.04
C GLU A 25 7.67 5.85 23.05
N HIS A 26 8.47 4.78 22.92
CA HIS A 26 9.92 4.84 23.13
C HIS A 26 10.76 4.53 21.89
N LYS A 27 10.18 3.95 20.84
CA LYS A 27 10.89 3.53 19.63
C LYS A 27 10.28 4.09 18.34
N SER A 28 9.32 5.02 18.42
CA SER A 28 8.69 5.65 17.24
C SER A 28 9.70 6.14 16.22
N GLU A 29 10.70 6.94 16.61
CA GLU A 29 11.71 7.46 15.68
C GLU A 29 12.51 6.33 14.99
N TRP A 30 12.87 5.28 15.73
CA TRP A 30 13.53 4.11 15.15
C TRP A 30 12.60 3.39 14.15
N MET A 31 11.31 3.31 14.47
CA MET A 31 10.31 2.70 13.59
C MET A 31 10.09 3.53 12.32
N GLU A 32 10.08 4.86 12.41
CA GLU A 32 9.99 5.76 11.26
C GLU A 32 11.20 5.58 10.33
N GLN A 33 12.40 5.42 10.87
CA GLN A 33 13.62 5.22 10.08
C GLN A 33 13.71 3.85 9.40
N HIS A 34 13.02 2.84 9.93
CA HIS A 34 13.03 1.46 9.42
C HIS A 34 11.63 1.04 8.92
N PHE A 35 10.86 2.02 8.41
CA PHE A 35 9.44 1.85 8.13
C PHE A 35 9.15 0.67 7.20
N GLU A 36 9.88 0.49 6.10
CA GLU A 36 9.68 -0.60 5.13
C GLU A 36 9.65 -1.98 5.81
N LEU A 37 10.72 -2.30 6.56
CA LEU A 37 10.85 -3.60 7.23
C LEU A 37 9.77 -3.82 8.29
N ILE A 38 9.43 -2.74 8.99
CA ILE A 38 8.47 -2.77 10.10
C ILE A 38 7.04 -2.89 9.57
N HIS A 39 6.72 -2.16 8.51
CA HIS A 39 5.45 -2.25 7.78
C HIS A 39 5.18 -3.69 7.36
N GLN A 40 6.13 -4.30 6.65
CA GLN A 40 6.01 -5.69 6.19
C GLN A 40 5.86 -6.69 7.35
N ALA A 41 6.56 -6.47 8.47
CA ALA A 41 6.47 -7.35 9.63
C ALA A 41 5.12 -7.21 10.37
N ILE A 42 4.64 -5.98 10.55
CA ILE A 42 3.42 -5.66 11.29
C ILE A 42 2.18 -6.16 10.54
N PHE A 43 2.09 -5.90 9.23
CA PHE A 43 0.90 -6.24 8.45
C PHE A 43 0.78 -7.75 8.13
N ARG A 44 1.79 -8.55 8.48
CA ARG A 44 1.66 -10.02 8.51
C ARG A 44 0.91 -10.55 9.73
N SER A 45 0.71 -9.73 10.77
CA SER A 45 0.08 -10.14 12.03
C SER A 45 -1.24 -9.40 12.26
N ASN A 46 -2.32 -10.14 12.48
CA ASN A 46 -3.62 -9.56 12.80
C ASN A 46 -3.73 -9.06 14.26
N SER A 47 -2.76 -9.36 15.11
CA SER A 47 -2.79 -9.04 16.55
C SER A 47 -2.15 -7.68 16.89
N LEU A 48 -1.47 -7.04 15.94
CA LEU A 48 -0.66 -5.83 16.17
C LEU A 48 -1.41 -4.54 15.81
N LEU A 49 -2.66 -4.40 16.25
CA LEU A 49 -3.56 -3.32 15.82
C LEU A 49 -3.06 -1.90 16.14
N LEU A 50 -2.40 -1.68 17.29
CA LEU A 50 -1.87 -0.36 17.66
C LEU A 50 -0.69 0.03 16.77
N LEU A 51 0.18 -0.93 16.47
CA LEU A 51 1.31 -0.72 15.56
C LEU A 51 0.85 -0.57 14.12
N GLN A 52 -0.17 -1.31 13.67
CA GLN A 52 -0.81 -1.11 12.37
C GLN A 52 -1.34 0.32 12.25
N GLN A 53 -2.10 0.79 13.25
CA GLN A 53 -2.61 2.17 13.25
C GLN A 53 -1.47 3.20 13.24
N PHE A 54 -0.40 2.98 14.01
CA PHE A 54 0.78 3.84 13.99
C PHE A 54 1.39 3.92 12.58
N CYS A 55 1.57 2.77 11.91
CA CYS A 55 2.11 2.74 10.55
C CYS A 55 1.19 3.45 9.54
N THR A 56 -0.12 3.19 9.60
CA THR A 56 -1.12 3.84 8.73
C THR A 56 -1.12 5.35 8.94
N ASP A 57 -1.09 5.80 10.20
CA ASP A 57 -1.01 7.22 10.52
C ASP A 57 0.27 7.85 9.98
N PHE A 58 1.41 7.16 10.11
CA PHE A 58 2.70 7.67 9.66
C PHE A 58 2.75 7.83 8.14
N ILE A 59 2.33 6.83 7.37
CA ILE A 59 2.31 6.91 5.90
C ILE A 59 1.31 7.93 5.37
N VAL A 60 0.18 8.14 6.05
CA VAL A 60 -0.81 9.13 5.63
C VAL A 60 -0.38 10.56 5.99
N LYS A 61 0.23 10.76 7.17
CA LYS A 61 0.60 12.10 7.66
C LYS A 61 1.97 12.57 7.16
N SER A 62 2.87 11.65 6.83
CA SER A 62 4.23 11.98 6.40
C SER A 62 4.75 11.06 5.27
N PRO A 63 3.98 10.87 4.18
CA PRO A 63 4.39 10.01 3.07
C PRO A 63 5.72 10.44 2.44
N GLU A 64 6.03 11.74 2.43
CA GLU A 64 7.28 12.28 1.92
C GLU A 64 8.52 11.79 2.68
N LYS A 65 8.41 11.48 3.97
CA LYS A 65 9.53 10.92 4.74
C LYS A 65 9.86 9.51 4.27
N ILE A 66 8.83 8.70 4.03
CA ILE A 66 8.96 7.31 3.57
C ILE A 66 9.54 7.29 2.16
N PHE A 67 8.99 8.11 1.25
CA PHE A 67 9.46 8.14 -0.14
C PHE A 67 10.86 8.72 -0.30
N LYS A 68 11.32 9.60 0.60
CA LYS A 68 12.71 10.09 0.60
C LYS A 68 13.73 9.03 1.04
N SER A 69 13.31 8.03 1.84
CA SER A 69 14.17 6.92 2.22
C SER A 69 14.20 5.78 1.19
N LEU A 70 13.24 5.74 0.26
CA LEU A 70 13.16 4.74 -0.80
C LEU A 70 14.19 5.01 -1.91
N ASP A 71 14.94 3.97 -2.26
CA ASP A 71 15.79 3.96 -3.44
C ASP A 71 15.04 3.38 -4.64
N PHE A 72 14.53 4.26 -5.50
CA PHE A 72 13.77 3.88 -6.69
C PHE A 72 14.61 3.06 -7.71
N THR A 73 15.93 3.07 -7.60
CA THR A 73 16.83 2.35 -8.54
C THR A 73 16.98 0.87 -8.20
N SER A 74 16.70 0.47 -6.96
CA SER A 74 16.80 -0.91 -6.47
C SER A 74 15.45 -1.63 -6.37
N LEU A 75 14.36 -0.98 -6.79
CA LEU A 75 13.03 -1.57 -6.78
C LEU A 75 12.98 -2.84 -7.64
N PRO A 76 12.67 -4.02 -7.07
CA PRO A 76 12.65 -5.25 -7.83
C PRO A 76 11.58 -5.22 -8.94
N GLU A 77 11.99 -5.56 -10.17
CA GLU A 77 11.10 -5.66 -11.33
C GLU A 77 10.23 -6.92 -11.24
N LYS A 78 9.20 -6.93 -10.38
CA LYS A 78 8.32 -8.09 -10.19
C LYS A 78 7.32 -8.35 -11.34
N GLY A 79 7.37 -7.59 -12.44
CA GLY A 79 6.39 -7.67 -13.54
C GLY A 79 6.96 -7.82 -14.96
N SER A 80 8.26 -8.09 -15.16
CA SER A 80 8.89 -7.86 -16.47
C SER A 80 8.90 -9.03 -17.47
N ARG A 81 8.58 -10.27 -17.10
CA ARG A 81 8.61 -11.40 -18.07
C ARG A 81 7.41 -11.43 -19.02
N ASP A 82 6.21 -11.06 -18.56
CA ASP A 82 4.96 -11.13 -19.35
C ASP A 82 4.30 -9.75 -19.58
N GLY A 83 5.00 -8.67 -19.22
CA GLY A 83 4.44 -7.31 -19.23
C GLY A 83 3.52 -7.05 -18.05
N TYR A 84 3.22 -5.76 -17.82
CA TYR A 84 2.26 -5.40 -16.80
C TYR A 84 0.84 -5.73 -17.28
N THR A 85 0.06 -6.49 -16.50
CA THR A 85 -1.34 -6.78 -16.81
C THR A 85 -2.19 -6.71 -15.54
N PRO A 86 -3.51 -6.45 -15.63
CA PRO A 86 -4.41 -6.53 -14.47
C PRO A 86 -4.33 -7.88 -13.76
N LYS A 87 -4.08 -8.96 -14.53
CA LYS A 87 -3.87 -10.29 -13.98
C LYS A 87 -2.67 -10.35 -13.05
N VAL A 88 -1.53 -9.82 -13.46
CA VAL A 88 -0.31 -9.76 -12.62
C VAL A 88 -0.54 -8.89 -11.39
N PHE A 89 -1.25 -7.76 -11.52
CA PHE A 89 -1.64 -6.94 -10.36
C PHE A 89 -2.46 -7.75 -9.36
N HIS A 90 -3.52 -8.43 -9.80
CA HIS A 90 -4.36 -9.22 -8.89
C HIS A 90 -3.63 -10.41 -8.28
N GLU A 91 -2.73 -11.07 -9.02
CA GLU A 91 -1.89 -12.15 -8.48
C GLU A 91 -0.96 -11.66 -7.35
N LEU A 92 -0.55 -10.39 -7.37
CA LEU A 92 0.36 -9.79 -6.38
C LEU A 92 -0.37 -9.10 -5.23
N CYS A 93 -1.50 -8.44 -5.51
CA CYS A 93 -2.11 -7.47 -4.61
C CYS A 93 -3.37 -7.96 -3.92
N ASP A 94 -4.12 -8.89 -4.53
CA ASP A 94 -5.39 -9.32 -3.94
C ASP A 94 -5.16 -9.97 -2.58
N GLU A 95 -6.12 -9.77 -1.68
CA GLU A 95 -6.03 -10.15 -0.26
C GLU A 95 -4.89 -9.47 0.53
N THR A 96 -4.22 -8.50 -0.08
CA THR A 96 -3.20 -7.65 0.57
C THR A 96 -3.77 -6.26 0.85
N SER A 97 -3.46 -5.72 2.03
CA SER A 97 -3.82 -4.37 2.46
C SER A 97 -2.58 -3.50 2.64
N HIS A 98 -2.77 -2.20 2.87
CA HIS A 98 -1.68 -1.24 3.13
C HIS A 98 -0.64 -1.18 2.02
N THR A 99 -1.07 -1.43 0.79
CA THR A 99 -0.17 -1.52 -0.35
C THR A 99 0.18 -0.12 -0.84
N VAL A 100 1.47 0.13 -1.06
CA VAL A 100 1.92 1.24 -1.92
C VAL A 100 2.17 0.70 -3.32
N THR A 101 1.53 1.27 -4.33
CA THR A 101 1.75 0.89 -5.74
C THR A 101 2.59 1.94 -6.45
N PHE A 102 3.68 1.52 -7.09
CA PHE A 102 4.52 2.37 -7.94
C PHE A 102 4.37 1.93 -9.40
N ILE A 103 4.36 2.89 -10.32
CA ILE A 103 4.17 2.71 -11.77
C ILE A 103 5.21 3.58 -12.46
N LYS A 104 6.18 2.97 -13.15
CA LYS A 104 7.16 3.73 -13.96
C LYS A 104 6.63 3.93 -15.38
N ILE A 105 6.64 5.19 -15.85
CA ILE A 105 6.17 5.56 -17.19
C ILE A 105 7.30 5.39 -18.20
N LYS A 106 7.08 4.59 -19.24
CA LYS A 106 8.10 4.36 -20.28
C LYS A 106 8.43 5.63 -21.06
N GLY A 107 9.70 5.76 -21.40
CA GLY A 107 10.23 6.93 -22.11
C GLY A 107 10.27 8.19 -21.25
N LYS A 108 9.94 8.09 -19.95
CA LYS A 108 10.00 9.19 -19.00
C LYS A 108 10.72 8.74 -17.73
N ASP A 109 11.46 9.65 -17.12
CA ASP A 109 11.91 9.48 -15.74
C ASP A 109 10.80 9.94 -14.79
N GLU A 110 9.66 9.26 -14.86
CA GLU A 110 8.46 9.58 -14.09
C GLU A 110 7.91 8.31 -13.45
N ILE A 111 7.59 8.41 -12.16
CA ILE A 111 6.92 7.37 -11.38
C ILE A 111 5.62 7.96 -10.88
N ILE A 112 4.51 7.29 -11.13
CA ILE A 112 3.22 7.61 -10.53
C ILE A 112 2.78 6.46 -9.63
N GLY A 113 1.77 6.68 -8.80
CA GLY A 113 1.31 5.61 -7.92
C GLY A 113 0.27 6.07 -6.92
N GLY A 114 -0.07 5.15 -6.02
CA GLY A 114 -1.01 5.44 -4.95
C GLY A 114 -0.88 4.46 -3.79
N TYR A 115 -1.35 4.91 -2.63
CA TYR A 115 -1.42 4.12 -1.42
C TYR A 115 -2.85 3.66 -1.16
N ASN A 116 -3.03 2.35 -0.95
CA ASN A 116 -4.30 1.72 -0.59
C ASN A 116 -4.19 1.06 0.80
N PRO A 117 -4.84 1.59 1.84
CA PRO A 117 -4.88 0.96 3.17
C PRO A 117 -5.81 -0.25 3.23
N LEU A 118 -6.74 -0.41 2.28
CA LEU A 118 -7.73 -1.47 2.29
C LEU A 118 -7.22 -2.74 1.59
N ILE A 119 -7.81 -3.89 1.93
CA ILE A 119 -7.54 -5.16 1.25
C ILE A 119 -8.06 -5.11 -0.20
N TRP A 120 -7.18 -5.27 -1.19
CA TRP A 120 -7.61 -5.43 -2.60
C TRP A 120 -8.44 -6.70 -2.77
N LYS A 121 -9.57 -6.60 -3.48
CA LYS A 121 -10.45 -7.75 -3.76
C LYS A 121 -11.07 -7.66 -5.14
N SER A 122 -10.62 -8.48 -6.09
CA SER A 122 -11.17 -8.58 -7.45
C SER A 122 -12.44 -9.45 -7.53
N SER A 123 -13.39 -9.29 -6.61
CA SER A 123 -14.62 -10.12 -6.58
C SER A 123 -15.75 -9.53 -7.43
N ALA A 124 -16.64 -10.40 -7.92
CA ALA A 124 -17.72 -10.09 -8.86
C ALA A 124 -18.94 -9.34 -8.24
N GLY A 125 -18.71 -8.46 -7.27
CA GLY A 125 -19.77 -7.65 -6.65
C GLY A 125 -20.26 -6.50 -7.55
N PHE A 126 -21.52 -6.09 -7.35
CA PHE A 126 -22.13 -4.95 -8.07
C PHE A 126 -21.51 -3.60 -7.71
N ASN A 127 -21.13 -3.38 -6.44
CA ASN A 127 -20.42 -2.17 -6.02
C ASN A 127 -18.91 -2.42 -5.87
N ARG A 128 -18.17 -1.93 -6.86
CA ARG A 128 -16.71 -2.06 -6.94
C ARG A 128 -15.98 -0.87 -6.32
N TYR A 129 -16.67 0.24 -6.03
CA TYR A 129 -16.05 1.36 -5.34
C TYR A 129 -15.79 1.02 -3.87
N LYS A 130 -14.70 1.54 -3.33
CA LYS A 130 -14.37 1.45 -1.90
C LYS A 130 -14.09 2.82 -1.33
N LYS A 131 -14.61 3.00 -0.12
CA LYS A 131 -14.49 4.23 0.64
C LYS A 131 -13.21 4.21 1.45
N THR A 132 -12.39 5.25 1.33
CA THR A 132 -11.28 5.50 2.24
C THR A 132 -10.85 6.97 2.18
N LYS A 133 -10.46 7.52 3.32
CA LYS A 133 -9.87 8.87 3.46
C LYS A 133 -8.35 8.84 3.55
N GLU A 134 -7.78 7.65 3.70
CA GLU A 134 -6.36 7.41 3.99
C GLU A 134 -5.58 7.10 2.71
N SER A 135 -6.27 6.86 1.59
CA SER A 135 -5.62 6.76 0.30
C SER A 135 -5.19 8.11 -0.24
N PHE A 136 -4.06 8.10 -0.93
CA PHE A 136 -3.52 9.23 -1.67
C PHE A 136 -2.84 8.73 -2.94
N ILE A 137 -2.66 9.62 -3.91
CA ILE A 137 -1.88 9.38 -5.12
C ILE A 137 -0.61 10.21 -5.09
N PHE A 138 0.40 9.78 -5.85
CA PHE A 138 1.65 10.51 -5.96
C PHE A 138 2.23 10.47 -7.37
N SER A 139 3.07 11.46 -7.68
CA SER A 139 3.88 11.53 -8.89
C SER A 139 5.27 12.08 -8.57
N PHE A 140 6.31 11.37 -9.02
CA PHE A 140 7.71 11.69 -8.84
C PHE A 140 8.38 11.85 -10.20
N LYS A 141 9.16 12.92 -10.36
CA LYS A 141 9.97 13.16 -11.56
C LYS A 141 11.44 12.85 -11.28
N ASN A 142 12.19 12.57 -12.33
CA ASN A 142 13.60 12.17 -12.27
C ASN A 142 13.83 10.95 -11.35
N ASN A 143 12.82 10.08 -11.22
CA ASN A 143 12.81 8.94 -10.29
C ASN A 143 13.20 9.34 -8.85
N ASN A 144 12.78 10.52 -8.40
CA ASN A 144 13.14 11.08 -7.10
C ASN A 144 11.92 11.67 -6.39
N ALA A 145 11.70 11.27 -5.13
CA ALA A 145 10.58 11.72 -4.32
C ALA A 145 10.77 13.10 -3.68
N LYS A 146 11.97 13.71 -3.71
CA LYS A 146 12.24 15.00 -3.05
C LYS A 146 11.29 16.11 -3.49
N ASP A 147 10.99 16.17 -4.78
CA ASP A 147 10.10 17.16 -5.40
C ASP A 147 8.78 16.52 -5.87
N GLY A 148 8.41 15.41 -5.23
CA GLY A 148 7.21 14.66 -5.54
C GLY A 148 5.94 15.41 -5.22
N ILE A 149 4.92 15.19 -6.04
CA ILE A 149 3.56 15.65 -5.77
C ILE A 149 2.82 14.51 -5.06
N ILE A 150 2.15 14.82 -3.97
CA ILE A 150 1.28 13.91 -3.22
C ILE A 150 -0.08 14.57 -3.13
N ILE A 151 -1.14 13.84 -3.49
CA ILE A 151 -2.50 14.35 -3.56
C ILE A 151 -3.41 13.41 -2.77
N ASN A 152 -4.06 13.95 -1.75
CA ASN A 152 -5.07 13.23 -1.00
C ASN A 152 -6.37 13.13 -1.80
N ILE A 153 -7.11 12.04 -1.61
CA ILE A 153 -8.36 11.82 -2.33
C ILE A 153 -9.48 12.71 -1.77
N GLU A 154 -10.12 13.49 -2.64
CA GLU A 154 -11.27 14.34 -2.29
C GLU A 154 -12.57 13.54 -2.15
N ASP A 155 -12.96 12.77 -3.19
CA ASP A 155 -14.13 11.88 -3.14
C ASP A 155 -13.77 10.57 -2.43
N THR A 156 -13.79 10.63 -1.10
CA THR A 156 -13.45 9.47 -0.26
C THR A 156 -14.43 8.31 -0.42
N ASP A 157 -15.68 8.53 -0.89
CA ASP A 157 -16.68 7.47 -1.07
C ASP A 157 -16.40 6.60 -2.30
N ARG A 158 -15.62 7.13 -3.26
CA ARG A 158 -15.22 6.46 -4.51
C ARG A 158 -13.70 6.48 -4.69
N ALA A 159 -12.97 6.44 -3.59
CA ALA A 159 -11.52 6.55 -3.56
C ALA A 159 -10.81 5.45 -4.37
N LEU A 160 -11.32 4.23 -4.31
CA LEU A 160 -10.75 3.07 -4.98
C LEU A 160 -11.80 2.33 -5.78
N TRP A 161 -11.39 1.62 -6.83
CA TRP A 161 -12.29 0.79 -7.61
C TRP A 161 -11.67 -0.57 -7.90
N TYR A 162 -12.30 -1.64 -7.40
CA TYR A 162 -11.78 -2.99 -7.53
C TYR A 162 -12.46 -3.69 -8.72
N ASN A 163 -11.84 -3.60 -9.89
CA ASN A 163 -12.31 -4.26 -11.09
C ASN A 163 -11.38 -5.44 -11.45
N PRO A 164 -11.90 -6.66 -11.64
CA PRO A 164 -11.09 -7.83 -12.04
C PRO A 164 -10.36 -7.71 -13.38
N SER A 165 -10.69 -6.70 -14.19
CA SER A 165 -10.12 -6.43 -15.50
C SER A 165 -9.31 -5.13 -15.53
N ALA A 166 -9.06 -4.50 -14.38
CA ALA A 166 -8.24 -3.29 -14.27
C ALA A 166 -7.11 -3.51 -13.25
N GLY A 167 -6.02 -2.77 -13.41
CA GLY A 167 -4.95 -2.74 -12.41
C GLY A 167 -5.35 -1.90 -11.19
N PRO A 168 -4.40 -1.20 -10.55
CA PRO A 168 -4.73 -0.28 -9.47
C PRO A 168 -5.60 0.84 -10.04
N PHE A 169 -6.61 1.21 -9.27
CA PHE A 169 -7.46 2.36 -9.54
C PHE A 169 -7.52 3.21 -8.28
N PHE A 170 -7.01 4.44 -8.41
CA PHE A 170 -7.07 5.46 -7.37
C PHE A 170 -7.77 6.67 -7.96
N VAL A 171 -9.04 6.87 -7.61
CA VAL A 171 -9.89 7.94 -8.15
C VAL A 171 -9.95 7.90 -9.70
N GLN A 172 -10.58 8.87 -10.35
CA GLN A 172 -10.56 9.01 -11.81
C GLN A 172 -9.17 9.42 -12.37
N ASP A 173 -8.16 9.65 -11.53
CA ASP A 173 -6.88 10.27 -11.92
C ASP A 173 -5.78 9.26 -12.24
N ILE A 174 -5.69 8.15 -11.48
CA ILE A 174 -4.78 7.04 -11.82
C ILE A 174 -5.63 5.81 -12.11
N ILE A 175 -5.80 5.55 -13.41
CA ILE A 175 -6.48 4.36 -13.88
C ILE A 175 -5.58 3.59 -14.83
N VAL A 176 -5.29 2.34 -14.49
CA VAL A 176 -4.66 1.42 -15.44
C VAL A 176 -5.71 0.44 -15.99
N TYR A 177 -6.27 0.76 -17.16
CA TYR A 177 -7.16 -0.13 -17.92
C TYR A 177 -6.37 -1.05 -18.85
N ALA A 178 -6.87 -2.29 -19.01
CA ALA A 178 -6.57 -3.09 -20.18
C ALA A 178 -7.66 -2.86 -21.22
N ASP A 179 -7.36 -2.09 -22.26
CA ASP A 179 -8.06 -2.20 -23.54
C ASP A 179 -7.05 -2.74 -24.58
N ASN A 180 -7.52 -3.57 -25.49
CA ASN A 180 -6.74 -4.15 -26.61
C ASN A 180 -6.19 -3.08 -27.58
N SER A 181 -6.33 -1.79 -27.26
CA SER A 181 -5.94 -0.63 -28.06
C SER A 181 -4.84 0.22 -27.41
N LEU A 182 -4.46 -0.02 -26.15
CA LEU A 182 -3.31 0.62 -25.50
C LEU A 182 -2.27 -0.45 -25.18
N ASN A 183 -1.18 -0.40 -25.94
CA ASN A 183 -0.08 -1.32 -25.80
C ASN A 183 0.59 -1.13 -24.43
N TYR A 184 0.54 -2.18 -23.60
CA TYR A 184 1.01 -2.23 -22.21
C TYR A 184 2.53 -2.07 -22.02
N ASP A 185 3.25 -1.77 -23.10
CA ASP A 185 4.69 -1.57 -23.05
C ASP A 185 5.10 -0.38 -22.16
N ASP A 186 4.16 0.53 -21.84
CA ASP A 186 4.46 1.82 -21.24
C ASP A 186 4.43 1.90 -19.71
N VAL A 187 4.06 0.81 -19.02
CA VAL A 187 4.10 0.70 -17.56
C VAL A 187 5.04 -0.44 -17.17
N ARG A 188 6.15 -0.10 -16.53
CA ARG A 188 7.05 -1.11 -15.94
C ARG A 188 7.03 -0.96 -14.42
N ASN A 189 6.83 -2.09 -13.75
CA ASN A 189 7.04 -2.32 -12.33
C ASN A 189 5.86 -1.97 -11.43
N PHE A 190 5.61 -2.90 -10.51
CA PHE A 190 4.75 -2.82 -9.34
C PHE A 190 5.63 -3.23 -8.18
N LEU A 191 5.77 -2.35 -7.20
CA LEU A 191 6.02 -2.82 -5.86
C LEU A 191 4.74 -2.74 -5.08
N VAL A 192 4.58 -3.72 -4.22
CA VAL A 192 3.63 -3.75 -3.12
C VAL A 192 4.53 -4.02 -1.92
N GLU A 193 4.72 -2.99 -1.11
CA GLU A 193 5.28 -3.12 0.24
C GLU A 193 4.16 -2.99 1.26
#